data_AF-A0A928XYT4-F1
#
_entry.id   AF-A0A928XYT4-F1
#
_cell.length_a   1.000
_cell.length_b   1.000
_cell.length_c   1.000
_cell.angle_alpha   90.00
_cell.angle_beta   90.00
_cell.angle_gamma   90.00
#
_symmetry.space_group_name_H-M   'P 1'
#
loop_
_entity.id
_entity.type
_entity.pdbx_description
1 polymer ?
#
loop_
_entity_poly.entity_id
_entity_poly.type
_entity_poly.pdbx_seq_one_letter_code
_entity_poly.pdbx_strand_id
1 'polypeptide(L)' 'MSTILEIESAISRLPKQEFWQLSEWFDRVRERTWDEQMEADAEAGKLDFLFEEAENARLTGNTKPWPARA' A
#
# COMPACT_ATOMS: atom_id res chain seq x y z
N MET A 1 25.19 6.29 9.88
CA MET A 1 23.92 5.58 9.61
C MET A 1 23.42 5.06 10.92
N SER A 2 22.17 5.35 11.28
CA SER A 2 21.53 4.72 12.42
C SER A 2 20.95 3.37 12.01
N THR A 3 21.04 2.37 12.88
CA THR A 3 20.41 1.06 12.65
C THR A 3 18.90 1.14 12.90
N ILE A 4 18.14 0.19 12.34
CA ILE A 4 16.69 0.08 12.65
C ILE A 4 16.46 -0.03 14.15
N LEU A 5 17.29 -0.80 14.86
CA LEU A 5 17.22 -0.96 16.31
C LEU A 5 17.41 0.38 17.07
N GLU A 6 18.31 1.24 16.61
CA GLU A 6 18.51 2.57 17.19
C GLU A 6 17.30 3.48 16.96
N ILE A 7 16.68 3.40 15.77
CA ILE A 7 15.48 4.15 15.43
C ILE A 7 14.29 3.68 16.28
N GLU A 8 14.06 2.38 16.38
CA GLU A 8 12.99 1.81 17.23
C GLU A 8 13.17 2.20 18.70
N SER A 9 14.40 2.16 19.20
CA SER A 9 14.74 2.60 20.55
C SER A 9 14.44 4.09 20.76
N ALA A 10 14.76 4.95 19.78
CA ALA A 10 14.43 6.36 19.83
C ALA A 10 12.91 6.60 19.82
N ILE A 11 12.17 5.90 18.96
CA ILE A 11 10.71 5.98 18.86
C ILE A 11 10.05 5.56 20.18
N SER A 12 10.56 4.51 20.83
CA SER A 12 10.02 4.02 22.11
C SER A 12 10.09 5.05 23.26
N ARG A 13 10.96 6.05 23.12
CA ARG A 13 11.19 7.11 24.12
C ARG A 13 10.42 8.40 23.82
N LEU A 14 9.70 8.46 22.70
CA LEU A 14 8.95 9.65 22.31
C LEU A 14 7.76 9.90 23.25
N PRO A 15 7.47 11.16 23.60
CA PRO A 15 6.18 11.53 24.17
C PRO A 15 5.03 11.08 23.26
N LYS A 16 3.88 10.76 23.86
CA LYS A 16 2.70 10.27 23.13
C LYS A 16 2.32 11.14 21.93
N GLN A 17 2.38 12.46 22.07
CA GLN A 17 2.04 13.40 21.00
C GLN A 17 3.00 13.28 19.81
N GLU A 18 4.31 13.26 20.07
CA GLU A 18 5.34 13.15 19.05
C GLU A 18 5.30 11.78 18.37
N PHE A 19 5.01 10.72 19.12
CA PHE A 19 4.78 9.39 18.56
C PHE A 19 3.66 9.41 17.51
N TRP A 20 2.50 10.00 17.83
CA TRP A 20 1.38 10.06 16.88
C TRP A 20 1.69 10.93 15.66
N GLN A 21 2.40 12.06 15.85
CA GLN A 21 2.86 12.88 14.73
C GLN A 21 3.81 12.12 13.80
N LEU A 22 4.73 11.33 14.37
CA LEU A 22 5.63 10.47 13.62
C LEU A 22 4.86 9.38 12.86
N SER A 23 3.89 8.72 13.52
CA SER A 23 3.06 7.69 12.88
C SER A 23 2.31 8.23 11.67
N GLU A 24 1.68 9.40 11.80
CA GLU A 24 0.94 10.04 10.71
C GLU A 24 1.84 10.40 9.53
N TRP A 25 3.05 10.90 9.80
CA TRP A 25 4.04 11.13 8.76
C TRP A 25 4.51 9.83 8.10
N PHE A 26 4.77 8.79 8.88
CA PHE A 26 5.25 7.51 8.38
C PHE A 26 4.21 6.81 7.50
N ASP A 27 2.93 6.91 7.86
CA ASP A 27 1.82 6.41 7.04
C ASP A 27 1.80 7.09 5.66
N ARG A 28 1.92 8.43 5.60
CA ARG A 28 2.02 9.16 4.32
C ARG A 28 3.22 8.75 3.48
N VAL A 29 4.37 8.52 4.12
CA VAL A 29 5.56 8.05 3.41
C VAL A 29 5.32 6.65 2.84
N ARG A 30 4.73 5.75 3.63
CA ARG A 30 4.41 4.39 3.20
C ARG A 30 3.42 4.38 2.04
N GLU A 31 2.36 5.20 2.12
CA GLU A 31 1.39 5.38 1.03
C GLU A 31 2.09 5.84 -0.25
N ARG A 32 2.91 6.89 -0.17
CA ARG A 32 3.67 7.38 -1.32
C ARG A 32 4.58 6.32 -1.93
N THR A 33 5.33 5.59 -1.10
CA THR A 33 6.22 4.53 -1.58
C THR A 33 5.42 3.38 -2.24
N TRP A 34 4.24 3.09 -1.73
CA TRP A 34 3.34 2.11 -2.34
C TRP A 34 2.82 2.58 -3.70
N ASP A 35 2.42 3.84 -3.83
CA ASP A 35 1.98 4.41 -5.11
C ASP A 35 3.10 4.35 -6.15
N GLU A 36 4.32 4.77 -5.79
CA GLU A 36 5.50 4.72 -6.66
C GLU A 36 5.82 3.28 -7.10
N GLN A 37 5.69 2.31 -6.18
CA GLN A 37 5.91 0.90 -6.51
C GLN A 37 4.81 0.35 -7.43
N MET A 38 3.54 0.65 -7.16
CA MET A 38 2.40 0.22 -7.98
C MET A 38 2.52 0.74 -9.41
N GLU A 39 2.90 2.01 -9.58
CA GLU A 39 3.12 2.61 -10.90
C GLU A 39 4.28 1.91 -11.64
N ALA A 40 5.42 1.71 -10.98
CA ALA A 40 6.56 1.00 -11.58
C ALA A 40 6.22 -0.46 -11.94
N ASP A 41 5.47 -1.16 -11.10
CA ASP A 41 5.06 -2.54 -11.35
C ASP A 41 4.03 -2.63 -12.49
N ALA A 42 3.14 -1.64 -12.61
CA ALA A 42 2.21 -1.51 -13.74
C ALA A 42 2.96 -1.24 -15.06
N GLU A 43 3.90 -0.29 -15.08
CA GLU A 43 4.73 -0.01 -16.25
C GLU A 43 5.58 -1.21 -16.68
N ALA A 44 6.05 -2.01 -15.71
CA ALA A 44 6.79 -3.23 -15.95
C ALA A 44 5.92 -4.43 -16.41
N GLY A 45 4.60 -4.26 -16.52
CA GLY A 45 3.66 -5.32 -16.90
C GLY A 45 3.47 -6.41 -15.84
N LYS A 46 3.96 -6.21 -14.61
CA LYS A 46 3.84 -7.22 -13.54
C LYS A 46 2.41 -7.43 -13.10
N LEU A 47 1.53 -6.46 -13.38
CA LEU A 47 0.11 -6.49 -13.03
C LEU A 47 -0.79 -6.95 -14.19
N ASP A 48 -0.23 -7.30 -15.36
CA ASP A 48 -0.98 -7.69 -16.56
C ASP A 48 -1.89 -8.90 -16.30
N PHE A 49 -1.46 -9.83 -15.45
CA PHE A 49 -2.24 -11.01 -15.07
C PHE A 49 -3.60 -10.66 -14.45
N LEU A 50 -3.72 -9.51 -13.77
CA LEU A 50 -4.99 -9.05 -13.18
C LEU A 50 -5.98 -8.63 -14.28
N PHE A 51 -5.48 -8.03 -15.36
CA PHE A 51 -6.31 -7.68 -16.51
C PHE A 51 -6.76 -8.92 -17.27
N GLU A 52 -5.87 -9.90 -17.45
CA GLU A 52 -6.22 -11.19 -18.06
C GLU A 52 -7.26 -11.95 -17.25
N GLU A 53 -7.10 -12.00 -15.92
CA GLU A 53 -8.07 -12.62 -15.01
C GLU A 53 -9.43 -11.93 -15.09
N ALA A 54 -9.45 -10.60 -15.05
CA ALA A 54 -10.67 -9.82 -15.15
C ALA A 54 -11.39 -10.04 -16.50
N GLU A 55 -10.65 -10.08 -17.60
CA GLU A 55 -11.21 -10.32 -18.92
C GLU A 55 -11.77 -11.74 -19.06
N ASN A 56 -11.06 -12.74 -18.55
CA ASN A 56 -11.55 -14.13 -18.53
C ASN A 56 -12.83 -14.26 -17.68
N ALA A 57 -12.86 -13.64 -16.50
CA ALA A 57 -14.06 -13.60 -15.66
C ALA A 57 -15.25 -12.94 -16.38
N ARG A 58 -15.00 -11.85 -17.12
CA ARG A 58 -16.01 -11.17 -17.94
C ARG A 58 -16.55 -12.07 -19.06
N LEU A 59 -15.67 -12.76 -19.78
CA LEU A 59 -16.04 -13.65 -20.90
C LEU A 59 -16.80 -14.89 -20.43
N THR A 60 -16.45 -15.44 -19.26
CA THR A 60 -17.09 -16.63 -18.68
C THR A 60 -18.34 -16.31 -17.87
N GLY A 61 -18.70 -15.03 -17.73
CA GLY A 61 -19.83 -14.58 -16.91
C GLY A 61 -19.59 -14.75 -15.39
N ASN A 62 -18.36 -15.05 -14.97
CA ASN A 62 -17.97 -15.21 -13.58
C ASN A 62 -17.59 -13.87 -12.93
N THR A 63 -18.43 -12.85 -13.11
CA THR A 63 -18.25 -11.53 -12.48
C THR A 63 -19.15 -11.40 -11.26
N LYS A 64 -18.62 -10.81 -10.18
CA LYS A 64 -19.44 -10.49 -9.01
C LYS A 64 -20.23 -9.22 -9.30
N PRO A 65 -21.54 -9.17 -8.97
CA PRO A 65 -22.28 -7.93 -9.07
C PRO A 65 -21.66 -6.88 -8.16
N TRP A 66 -21.62 -5.63 -8.62
CA TRP A 66 -21.16 -4.53 -7.80
C TRP A 66 -21.98 -4.47 -6.52
N PRO A 67 -21.34 -4.36 -5.33
CA PRO A 67 -22.09 -4.30 -4.08
C PRO A 67 -23.06 -3.13 -4.12
N ALA A 68 -24.30 -3.36 -3.67
CA ALA A 68 -25.28 -2.30 -3.54
C ALA A 68 -24.68 -1.17 -2.69
N ARG A 69 -24.89 0.10 -3.10
CA ARG A 69 -24.52 1.23 -2.25
C ARG A 69 -25.27 1.07 -0.92
N ALA A 70 -24.50 0.94 0.16
CA ALA A 70 -25.02 0.95 1.53
C ALA A 70 -25.57 2.35 1.88
#